data_AF-X1IC68-F1
#
_entry.id   AF-X1IC68-F1
#
_cell.length_a   1.000
_cell.length_b   1.000
_cell.length_c   1.000
_cell.angle_alpha   90.00
_cell.angle_beta   90.00
_cell.angle_gamma   90.00
#
_symmetry.space_group_name_H-M   'P 1'
#
loop_
_entity.id
_entity.type
_entity.pdbx_description
1 polymer ?
#
loop_
_entity_poly.entity_id
_entity_poly.type
_entity_poly.pdbx_seq_one_letter_code
_entity_poly.pdbx_strand_id
1 'polypeptide(L)'
;MIDLSRSYIPLENAMVHLSIGGNEYTFNETSPGTYSLVFETENIEAFFAPNLLAGIIYINIENFTSQQVRININVQMEEIFAGMPTFYFILLLAAIIGVVGSLITYRVVQQARIPKFVKKIRKVKGSIKSKKVIKESGAKTKDQMMVKLYGDDWRELELLLEDTLGIVDLKLKPAPLKTKKSKKGGDRD
;
A
#
# COMPACT_ATOMS: atom_id res chain seq x y z
N MET A 1 34.53 -33.55 -14.20
CA MET A 1 34.95 -34.04 -15.53
C MET A 1 35.90 -35.20 -15.31
N ILE A 2 35.66 -36.33 -15.97
CA ILE A 2 36.38 -37.58 -15.79
C ILE A 2 36.67 -38.20 -17.16
N ASP A 3 37.83 -38.83 -17.32
CA ASP A 3 38.16 -39.60 -18.52
C ASP A 3 37.58 -41.01 -18.43
N LEU A 4 36.58 -41.31 -19.26
CA LEU A 4 35.95 -42.63 -19.33
C LEU A 4 36.86 -43.70 -19.95
N SER A 5 37.86 -43.30 -20.74
CA SER A 5 38.77 -44.20 -21.46
C SER A 5 39.97 -44.66 -20.62
N ARG A 6 40.30 -43.91 -19.56
CA ARG A 6 41.45 -44.18 -18.68
C ARG A 6 41.02 -44.26 -17.22
N SER A 7 40.19 -45.24 -16.89
CA SER A 7 39.86 -45.58 -15.49
C SER A 7 39.26 -44.42 -14.66
N TYR A 8 38.45 -43.54 -15.27
CA TYR A 8 37.73 -42.47 -14.57
C TYR A 8 38.63 -41.43 -13.89
N ILE A 9 39.84 -41.21 -14.42
CA ILE A 9 40.77 -40.20 -13.88
C ILE A 9 40.12 -38.79 -14.01
N PRO A 10 40.12 -37.98 -12.94
CA PRO A 10 39.66 -36.60 -13.01
C PRO A 10 40.55 -35.77 -13.94
N LEU A 11 39.90 -34.95 -14.79
CA LEU A 11 40.61 -34.06 -15.71
C LEU A 11 41.02 -32.77 -14.99
N GLU A 12 42.15 -32.81 -14.31
CA GLU A 12 42.74 -31.67 -13.59
C GLU A 12 43.51 -30.73 -14.53
N ASN A 13 43.59 -29.44 -14.18
CA ASN A 13 44.32 -28.40 -14.94
C ASN A 13 43.95 -28.31 -16.43
N ALA A 14 42.69 -28.59 -16.77
CA ALA A 14 42.16 -28.41 -18.11
C ALA A 14 41.86 -26.93 -18.39
N MET A 15 42.16 -26.49 -19.60
CA MET A 15 41.75 -25.20 -20.13
C MET A 15 40.28 -25.28 -20.55
N VAL A 16 39.39 -24.79 -19.67
CA VAL A 16 37.95 -24.76 -19.89
C VAL A 16 37.48 -23.32 -20.07
N HIS A 17 36.85 -23.00 -21.20
CA HIS A 17 36.27 -21.69 -21.47
C HIS A 17 34.91 -21.78 -22.16
N LEU A 18 34.03 -20.84 -21.83
CA LEU A 18 32.75 -20.62 -22.48
C LEU A 18 32.91 -19.52 -23.53
N SER A 19 32.60 -19.83 -24.79
CA SER A 19 32.43 -18.82 -25.85
C SER A 19 30.96 -18.50 -26.01
N ILE A 20 30.58 -17.24 -25.80
CA ILE A 20 29.18 -16.78 -25.92
C ILE A 20 29.16 -15.32 -26.39
N GLY A 21 28.37 -15.04 -27.44
CA GLY A 21 28.27 -13.68 -27.99
C GLY A 21 29.58 -13.08 -28.52
N GLY A 22 30.56 -13.91 -28.89
CA GLY A 22 31.88 -13.47 -29.35
C GLY A 22 32.89 -13.17 -28.22
N ASN A 23 32.49 -13.34 -26.96
CA ASN A 23 33.37 -13.22 -25.79
C ASN A 23 33.74 -14.60 -25.26
N GLU A 24 34.88 -14.67 -24.57
CA GLU A 24 35.37 -15.89 -23.91
C GLU A 24 35.44 -15.71 -22.40
N TYR A 25 34.96 -16.71 -21.66
CA TYR A 25 34.91 -16.72 -20.20
C TYR A 25 35.59 -17.98 -19.67
N THR A 26 36.67 -17.81 -18.91
CA THR A 26 37.45 -18.93 -18.37
C THR A 26 36.82 -19.48 -17.10
N PHE A 27 36.74 -20.80 -16.98
CA PHE A 27 36.30 -21.46 -15.76
C PHE A 27 37.47 -21.61 -14.77
N ASN A 28 37.15 -21.58 -13.48
CA ASN A 28 38.10 -21.86 -12.41
C ASN A 28 37.89 -23.28 -11.88
N GLU A 29 38.98 -24.05 -11.74
CA GLU A 29 38.95 -25.36 -11.09
C GLU A 29 38.76 -25.18 -9.57
N THR A 30 37.69 -25.73 -9.01
CA THR A 30 37.35 -25.63 -7.58
C THR A 30 37.73 -26.87 -6.78
N SER A 31 37.82 -28.01 -7.46
CA SER A 31 38.32 -29.28 -6.95
C SER A 31 38.75 -30.14 -8.14
N PRO A 32 39.53 -31.22 -7.94
CA PRO A 32 39.99 -32.09 -9.02
C PRO A 32 38.90 -32.46 -10.04
N GLY A 33 39.04 -31.96 -11.27
CA GLY A 33 38.11 -32.20 -12.35
C GLY A 33 36.79 -31.40 -12.28
N THR A 34 36.60 -30.50 -11.32
CA THR A 34 35.39 -29.68 -11.16
C THR A 34 35.68 -28.23 -11.48
N TYR A 35 34.97 -27.69 -12.47
CA TYR A 35 35.18 -26.35 -12.99
C TYR A 35 33.91 -25.52 -12.80
N SER A 36 34.07 -24.29 -12.33
CA SER A 36 32.97 -23.36 -12.07
C SER A 36 33.21 -22.02 -12.74
N LEU A 37 32.14 -21.42 -13.26
CA LEU A 37 32.11 -20.09 -13.83
C LEU A 37 30.85 -19.38 -13.34
N VAL A 38 31.01 -18.16 -12.84
CA VAL A 38 29.89 -17.26 -12.58
C VAL A 38 29.72 -16.37 -13.80
N PHE A 39 28.57 -16.48 -14.47
CA PHE A 39 28.22 -15.68 -15.64
C PHE A 39 27.16 -14.66 -15.24
N GLU A 40 27.54 -13.39 -15.23
CA GLU A 40 26.64 -12.29 -14.87
C GLU A 40 25.75 -11.90 -16.05
N THR A 41 24.45 -11.76 -15.79
CA THR A 41 23.43 -11.47 -16.81
C THR A 41 22.82 -10.08 -16.67
N GLU A 42 23.39 -9.21 -15.83
CA GLU A 42 22.82 -7.87 -15.54
C GLU A 42 22.71 -6.97 -16.79
N ASN A 43 23.64 -7.13 -17.75
CA ASN A 43 23.67 -6.34 -18.99
C ASN A 43 22.83 -6.95 -20.13
N ILE A 44 22.14 -8.06 -19.87
CA ILE A 44 21.34 -8.75 -20.88
C ILE A 44 19.89 -8.27 -20.76
N GLU A 45 19.42 -7.56 -21.79
CA GLU A 45 18.03 -7.14 -21.86
C GLU A 45 17.12 -8.36 -22.05
N ALA A 46 16.40 -8.72 -20.98
CA ALA A 46 15.40 -9.78 -20.98
C ALA A 46 14.04 -9.31 -20.42
N PHE A 47 13.85 -7.99 -20.30
CA PHE A 47 12.68 -7.39 -19.65
C PHE A 47 11.39 -7.56 -20.47
N PHE A 48 11.47 -7.34 -21.79
CA PHE A 48 10.32 -7.42 -22.67
C PHE A 48 10.13 -8.80 -23.32
N ALA A 49 11.23 -9.53 -23.55
CA ALA A 49 11.23 -10.84 -24.19
C ALA A 49 12.37 -11.70 -23.64
N PRO A 50 12.20 -13.04 -23.62
CA PRO A 50 13.29 -13.96 -23.32
C PRO A 50 14.46 -13.77 -24.29
N ASN A 51 15.67 -13.77 -23.75
CA ASN A 51 16.90 -13.67 -24.52
C ASN A 51 17.63 -15.01 -24.49
N LEU A 52 17.75 -15.65 -25.65
CA LEU A 52 18.41 -16.95 -25.79
C LEU A 52 19.86 -16.73 -26.22
N LEU A 53 20.78 -17.08 -25.33
CA LEU A 53 22.21 -17.02 -25.59
C LEU A 53 22.71 -18.42 -25.93
N ALA A 54 23.16 -18.59 -27.17
CA ALA A 54 23.83 -19.82 -27.61
C ALA A 54 25.33 -19.71 -27.34
N GLY A 55 25.87 -20.67 -26.61
CA GLY A 55 27.29 -20.72 -26.26
C GLY A 55 27.90 -22.10 -26.51
N ILE A 56 29.22 -22.13 -26.55
CA ILE A 56 30.00 -23.37 -26.67
C ILE A 56 31.03 -23.39 -25.56
N ILE A 57 31.01 -24.43 -24.74
CA ILE A 57 32.06 -24.71 -23.77
C ILE A 57 33.13 -25.54 -24.49
N TYR A 58 34.36 -25.04 -24.47
CA TYR A 58 35.53 -25.73 -24.97
C TYR A 58 36.29 -26.30 -23.78
N ILE A 59 36.65 -27.57 -23.88
CA ILE A 59 37.48 -28.28 -22.90
C ILE A 59 38.73 -28.73 -23.65
N ASN A 60 39.88 -28.21 -23.24
CA ASN A 60 41.16 -28.57 -23.82
C ASN A 60 42.15 -28.94 -22.72
N ILE A 61 42.86 -30.04 -22.90
CA ILE A 61 43.89 -30.51 -21.97
C ILE A 61 44.96 -31.23 -22.78
N GLU A 62 46.23 -30.98 -22.45
CA GLU A 62 47.34 -31.57 -23.18
C GLU A 62 47.29 -33.10 -23.10
N ASN A 63 47.51 -33.78 -24.22
CA ASN A 63 47.52 -35.24 -24.36
C ASN A 63 46.15 -35.93 -24.23
N PHE A 64 45.05 -35.18 -24.28
CA PHE A 64 43.70 -35.72 -24.46
C PHE A 64 43.00 -35.08 -25.67
N THR A 65 41.84 -35.64 -26.04
CA THR A 65 41.03 -35.10 -27.13
C THR A 65 40.24 -33.90 -26.63
N SER A 66 40.31 -32.77 -27.33
CA SER A 66 39.50 -31.59 -27.01
C SER A 66 38.01 -31.88 -27.25
N GLN A 67 37.16 -31.34 -26.38
CA GLN A 67 35.71 -31.51 -26.48
C GLN A 67 35.01 -30.15 -26.57
N GLN A 68 33.91 -30.13 -27.31
CA GLN A 68 33.01 -28.97 -27.41
C GLN A 68 31.62 -29.37 -26.93
N VAL A 69 31.05 -28.58 -26.02
CA VAL A 69 29.70 -28.79 -25.49
C VAL A 69 28.87 -27.55 -25.82
N ARG A 70 27.82 -27.73 -26.61
CA ARG A 70 26.88 -26.64 -26.94
C ARG A 70 25.92 -26.45 -25.78
N ILE A 71 25.73 -25.20 -25.38
CA ILE A 71 24.78 -24.82 -24.32
C ILE A 71 23.86 -23.71 -24.84
N ASN A 72 22.64 -23.70 -24.33
CA ASN A 72 21.68 -22.62 -24.54
C ASN A 72 21.28 -22.07 -23.17
N ILE A 73 21.52 -20.77 -22.96
CA ILE A 73 21.14 -20.06 -21.74
C ILE A 73 19.91 -19.21 -22.08
N ASN A 74 18.77 -19.54 -21.47
CA ASN A 74 17.56 -18.75 -21.62
C ASN A 74 17.46 -17.77 -20.46
N VAL A 75 17.68 -16.49 -20.74
CA VAL A 75 17.53 -15.40 -19.77
C VAL A 75 16.14 -14.81 -19.92
N GLN A 76 15.32 -14.89 -18.89
CA GLN A 76 13.94 -14.39 -18.89
C GLN A 76 13.57 -13.82 -17.52
N MET A 77 12.55 -12.97 -17.50
CA MET A 77 12.01 -12.44 -16.25
C MET A 77 11.52 -13.56 -15.33
N GLU A 78 11.73 -13.39 -14.03
CA GLU A 78 11.15 -14.27 -13.03
C GLU A 78 9.62 -14.22 -13.11
N GLU A 79 8.98 -15.38 -13.21
CA GLU A 79 7.53 -15.53 -13.24
C GLU A 79 7.01 -15.92 -11.85
N ILE A 80 5.91 -15.29 -11.41
CA ILE A 80 5.22 -15.70 -10.17
C ILE A 80 4.29 -16.89 -10.43
N PHE A 81 3.65 -16.86 -11.60
CA PHE A 81 2.78 -17.92 -12.12
C PHE A 81 3.11 -18.13 -13.59
N ALA A 82 2.84 -19.33 -14.10
CA ALA A 82 3.13 -19.66 -15.50
C ALA A 82 2.53 -18.61 -16.46
N GLY A 83 3.41 -17.93 -17.21
CA GLY A 83 3.05 -16.87 -18.16
C GLY A 83 2.78 -15.49 -17.55
N MET A 84 3.06 -15.28 -16.26
CA MET A 84 2.93 -13.98 -15.59
C MET A 84 4.27 -13.53 -14.98
N PRO A 85 5.03 -12.67 -15.69
CA PRO A 85 6.21 -12.03 -15.14
C PRO A 85 5.91 -11.21 -13.89
N THR A 86 6.77 -11.35 -12.88
CA THR A 86 6.74 -10.63 -11.58
C THR A 86 6.51 -9.13 -11.74
N PHE A 87 7.26 -8.50 -12.64
CA PHE A 87 7.17 -7.06 -12.88
C PHE A 87 5.78 -6.62 -13.31
N TYR A 88 5.16 -7.31 -14.27
CA TYR A 88 3.82 -6.95 -14.76
C TYR A 88 2.75 -7.14 -13.69
N PHE A 89 2.90 -8.16 -12.84
CA PHE A 89 2.01 -8.36 -11.70
C PHE A 89 2.08 -7.18 -10.71
N ILE A 90 3.30 -6.74 -10.37
CA ILE A 90 3.51 -5.60 -9.47
C ILE A 90 2.94 -4.32 -10.09
N LEU A 91 3.17 -4.09 -11.38
CA LEU A 91 2.63 -2.93 -12.11
C LEU A 91 1.10 -2.91 -12.08
N LEU A 92 0.46 -4.07 -12.31
CA LEU A 92 -0.99 -4.21 -12.27
C LEU A 92 -1.54 -3.95 -10.86
N LEU A 93 -0.91 -4.49 -9.82
CA LEU A 93 -1.29 -4.21 -8.43
C LEU A 93 -1.17 -2.73 -8.09
N ALA A 94 -0.04 -2.09 -8.46
CA ALA A 94 0.19 -0.68 -8.22
C ALA A 94 -0.86 0.19 -8.92
N ALA A 95 -1.23 -0.15 -10.16
CA ALA A 95 -2.27 0.54 -10.91
C ALA A 95 -3.64 0.43 -10.21
N ILE A 96 -4.03 -0.76 -9.76
CA ILE A 96 -5.28 -0.97 -9.02
C ILE A 96 -5.30 -0.14 -7.74
N ILE A 97 -4.22 -0.16 -6.96
CA ILE A 97 -4.10 0.61 -5.72
C ILE A 97 -4.20 2.11 -6.01
N GLY A 98 -3.54 2.60 -7.05
CA GLY A 98 -3.62 4.01 -7.46
C GLY A 98 -5.04 4.44 -7.80
N VAL A 99 -5.75 3.64 -8.61
CA VAL A 99 -7.15 3.92 -8.98
C VAL A 99 -8.06 3.88 -7.76
N VAL A 100 -8.00 2.82 -6.96
CA VAL A 100 -8.85 2.68 -5.77
C VAL A 100 -8.56 3.78 -4.74
N GLY A 101 -7.27 4.08 -4.50
CA GLY A 101 -6.83 5.16 -3.62
C GLY A 101 -7.35 6.53 -4.05
N SER A 102 -7.30 6.82 -5.36
CA SER A 102 -7.84 8.08 -5.91
C SER A 102 -9.36 8.20 -5.68
N LEU A 103 -10.12 7.12 -5.90
CA LEU A 103 -11.57 7.10 -5.74
C LEU A 103 -12.00 7.25 -4.27
N ILE A 104 -11.30 6.57 -3.36
CA ILE A 104 -11.56 6.69 -1.91
C ILE A 104 -11.28 8.12 -1.46
N THR A 105 -10.11 8.66 -1.81
CA THR A 105 -9.71 10.03 -1.44
C THR A 105 -10.73 11.04 -1.97
N TYR A 106 -11.14 10.91 -3.23
CA TYR A 106 -12.17 11.75 -3.82
C TYR A 106 -13.49 11.70 -3.03
N ARG A 107 -13.97 10.50 -2.68
CA ARG A 107 -15.19 10.34 -1.88
C ARG A 107 -15.06 10.93 -0.47
N VAL A 108 -13.92 10.76 0.18
CA VAL A 108 -13.68 11.33 1.52
C VAL A 108 -13.71 12.85 1.47
N VAL A 109 -13.06 13.47 0.48
CA VAL A 109 -13.08 14.93 0.29
C VAL A 109 -14.50 15.43 0.01
N GLN A 110 -15.25 14.77 -0.86
CA GLN A 110 -16.65 15.12 -1.10
C GLN A 110 -17.49 15.03 0.17
N GLN A 111 -17.34 13.96 0.95
CA GLN A 111 -18.06 13.82 2.22
C GLN A 111 -17.65 14.89 3.22
N ALA A 112 -16.37 15.29 3.29
CA ALA A 112 -15.90 16.34 4.17
C ALA A 112 -16.58 17.69 3.86
N ARG A 113 -16.73 18.04 2.58
CA ARG A 113 -17.36 19.29 2.10
C ARG A 113 -18.85 19.41 2.42
N ILE A 114 -19.57 18.30 2.66
CA ILE A 114 -20.99 18.35 3.00
C ILE A 114 -21.18 18.99 4.40
N PRO A 115 -22.01 20.03 4.56
CA PRO A 115 -22.28 20.67 5.84
C PRO A 115 -22.82 19.70 6.90
N LYS A 116 -22.46 19.93 8.18
CA LYS A 116 -22.84 19.05 9.31
C LYS A 116 -24.36 18.86 9.45
N PHE A 117 -25.15 19.89 9.16
CA PHE A 117 -26.62 19.81 9.21
C PHE A 117 -27.19 18.84 8.16
N VAL A 118 -26.73 18.94 6.91
CA VAL A 118 -27.14 18.03 5.83
C VAL A 118 -26.72 16.58 6.14
N LYS A 119 -25.54 16.38 6.73
CA LYS A 119 -25.09 15.06 7.21
C LYS A 119 -26.04 14.47 8.25
N LYS A 120 -26.52 15.27 9.21
CA LYS A 120 -27.49 14.81 10.22
C LYS A 120 -28.83 14.43 9.59
N ILE A 121 -29.38 15.26 8.71
CA ILE A 121 -30.63 14.96 8.00
C ILE A 121 -30.51 13.68 7.18
N ARG A 122 -29.40 13.52 6.43
CA ARG A 122 -29.15 12.31 5.64
C ARG A 122 -29.06 11.06 6.50
N LYS A 123 -28.42 11.14 7.69
CA LYS A 123 -28.38 10.03 8.66
C LYS A 123 -29.77 9.67 9.16
N VAL A 124 -30.57 10.66 9.56
CA VAL A 124 -31.96 10.43 10.02
C VAL A 124 -32.79 9.79 8.90
N LYS A 125 -32.73 10.32 7.67
CA LYS A 125 -33.40 9.72 6.50
C LYS A 125 -32.96 8.27 6.26
N GLY A 126 -31.68 7.98 6.40
CA GLY A 126 -31.14 6.62 6.30
C GLY A 126 -31.66 5.68 7.40
N SER A 127 -31.73 6.15 8.64
CA SER A 127 -32.30 5.40 9.77
C SER A 127 -33.80 5.12 9.58
N ILE A 128 -34.56 6.11 9.07
CA ILE A 128 -35.98 5.93 8.71
C ILE A 128 -36.11 4.87 7.60
N LYS A 129 -35.32 4.96 6.53
CA LYS A 129 -35.35 4.00 5.42
C LYS A 129 -34.98 2.58 5.87
N SER A 130 -34.05 2.46 6.82
CA SER A 130 -33.62 1.18 7.39
C SER A 130 -34.48 0.70 8.57
N LYS A 131 -35.60 1.37 8.88
CA LYS A 131 -36.53 1.06 9.97
C LYS A 131 -35.84 0.94 11.35
N LYS A 132 -34.72 1.64 11.57
CA LYS A 132 -34.03 1.67 12.86
C LYS A 132 -34.65 2.71 13.78
N VAL A 133 -34.83 2.37 15.06
CA VAL A 133 -35.34 3.30 16.08
C VAL A 133 -34.36 4.47 16.24
N ILE A 134 -34.87 5.69 16.05
CA ILE A 134 -34.08 6.93 16.15
C ILE A 134 -34.03 7.32 17.63
N LYS A 135 -32.87 7.18 18.27
CA LYS A 135 -32.72 7.53 19.71
C LYS A 135 -32.54 9.02 19.99
N GLU A 136 -32.17 9.85 19.00
CA GLU A 136 -32.05 11.30 19.18
C GLU A 136 -32.41 12.07 17.91
N SER A 137 -33.41 12.96 18.01
CA SER A 137 -33.64 14.01 17.02
C SER A 137 -32.47 14.99 17.07
N GLY A 138 -31.61 14.96 16.05
CA GLY A 138 -30.46 15.85 15.95
C GLY A 138 -30.80 17.33 15.66
N ALA A 139 -32.09 17.66 15.53
CA ALA A 139 -32.62 19.01 15.46
C ALA A 139 -33.19 19.37 16.83
N LYS A 140 -32.68 20.45 17.44
CA LYS A 140 -33.28 21.01 18.65
C LYS A 140 -34.70 21.46 18.32
N THR A 141 -35.67 21.08 19.14
CA THR A 141 -37.02 21.60 19.00
C THR A 141 -37.02 23.11 19.27
N LYS A 142 -38.05 23.82 18.76
CA LYS A 142 -38.22 25.26 18.98
C LYS A 142 -38.12 25.59 20.47
N ASP A 143 -38.71 24.75 21.31
CA ASP A 143 -38.78 24.95 22.76
C ASP A 143 -37.41 24.77 23.42
N GLN A 144 -36.59 23.81 22.97
CA GLN A 144 -35.20 23.66 23.41
C GLN A 144 -34.30 24.84 22.98
N MET A 145 -34.63 25.54 21.89
CA MET A 145 -33.93 26.78 21.52
C MET A 145 -34.39 27.96 22.38
N MET A 146 -35.69 28.06 22.67
CA MET A 146 -36.24 29.12 23.54
C MET A 146 -35.66 29.04 24.95
N VAL A 147 -35.59 27.86 25.56
CA VAL A 147 -34.94 27.65 26.86
C VAL A 147 -33.46 28.04 26.82
N LYS A 148 -32.75 27.74 25.74
CA LYS A 148 -31.33 28.11 25.64
C LYS A 148 -31.11 29.63 25.50
N LEU A 149 -32.01 30.34 24.81
CA LEU A 149 -31.85 31.77 24.51
C LEU A 149 -32.38 32.66 25.64
N TYR A 150 -33.45 32.24 26.32
CA TYR A 150 -34.17 33.05 27.29
C TYR A 150 -34.28 32.40 28.67
N GLY A 151 -33.79 31.18 28.87
CA GLY A 151 -33.96 30.45 30.14
C GLY A 151 -33.25 31.12 31.33
N ASP A 152 -32.12 31.80 31.10
CA ASP A 152 -31.41 32.50 32.17
C ASP A 152 -32.20 33.75 32.62
N ASP A 153 -32.72 34.54 31.67
CA ASP A 153 -33.54 35.74 31.94
C ASP A 153 -34.85 35.39 32.67
N TRP A 154 -35.44 34.23 32.37
CA TRP A 154 -36.66 33.76 33.03
C TRP A 154 -36.39 33.23 34.44
N ARG A 155 -35.23 32.60 34.68
CA ARG A 155 -34.81 32.19 36.03
C ARG A 155 -34.55 33.37 36.96
N GLU A 156 -34.10 34.51 36.43
CA GLU A 156 -33.97 35.74 37.22
C GLU A 156 -35.32 36.28 37.72
N LEU A 157 -36.42 35.90 37.05
CA LEU A 157 -37.80 36.24 37.43
C LEU A 157 -38.45 35.15 38.31
N GLU A 158 -37.67 34.21 38.84
CA GLU A 158 -38.13 33.02 39.59
C GLU A 158 -39.10 32.11 38.81
N LEU A 159 -39.13 32.23 37.47
CA LEU A 159 -39.98 31.42 36.60
C LEU A 159 -39.15 30.38 35.84
N LEU A 160 -39.54 29.11 35.94
CA LEU A 160 -38.92 28.03 35.17
C LEU A 160 -39.61 27.92 33.81
N LEU A 161 -38.96 28.48 32.79
CA LEU A 161 -39.42 28.40 31.40
C LEU A 161 -39.49 26.94 30.91
N GLU A 162 -38.70 26.06 31.49
CA GLU A 162 -38.72 24.62 31.23
C GLU A 162 -40.03 23.94 31.66
N ASP A 163 -40.62 24.36 32.78
CA ASP A 163 -41.87 23.81 33.30
C ASP A 163 -43.08 24.33 32.52
N THR A 164 -43.07 25.61 32.15
CA THR A 164 -44.15 26.23 31.35
C THR A 164 -44.21 25.70 29.92
N LEU A 165 -43.07 25.31 29.35
CA LEU A 165 -42.98 24.66 28.04
C LEU A 165 -43.16 23.12 28.12
N GLY A 166 -43.36 22.55 29.32
CA GLY A 166 -43.60 21.12 29.51
C GLY A 166 -42.38 20.23 29.21
N ILE A 167 -41.16 20.75 29.33
CA ILE A 167 -39.90 20.05 29.01
C ILE A 167 -39.26 19.48 30.28
N VAL A 168 -40.03 18.80 31.13
CA VAL A 168 -39.55 18.31 32.43
C VAL A 168 -38.60 17.09 32.29
N ASP A 169 -38.66 16.37 31.18
CA ASP A 169 -37.95 15.07 31.03
C ASP A 169 -36.59 15.10 30.31
N LEU A 170 -36.02 16.27 30.03
CA LEU A 170 -34.67 16.36 29.46
C LEU A 170 -33.74 17.02 30.46
N LYS A 171 -33.03 16.20 31.26
CA LYS A 171 -31.93 16.63 32.14
C LYS A 171 -30.88 17.42 31.34
N LEU A 172 -31.08 18.72 31.21
CA LEU A 172 -30.09 19.67 30.71
C LEU A 172 -29.04 19.80 31.81
N LYS A 173 -27.86 19.23 31.57
CA LYS A 173 -26.71 19.38 32.46
C LYS A 173 -26.41 20.89 32.58
N PRO A 174 -26.39 21.48 33.78
CA PRO A 174 -26.14 22.91 33.92
C PRO A 174 -24.75 23.23 33.38
N ALA A 175 -24.67 24.21 32.49
CA ALA A 175 -23.40 24.78 32.08
C ALA A 175 -22.83 25.58 33.26
N PRO A 176 -21.53 25.47 33.57
CA PRO A 176 -20.95 26.26 34.64
C PRO A 176 -21.01 27.74 34.28
N LEU A 177 -21.64 28.52 35.17
CA LEU A 177 -21.68 29.99 35.13
C LEU A 177 -20.25 30.54 35.05
N LYS A 178 -19.84 31.01 33.88
CA LYS A 178 -18.72 31.96 33.80
C LYS A 178 -19.27 33.30 34.29
N THR A 179 -18.96 33.63 35.54
CA THR A 179 -19.05 34.99 36.06
C THR A 179 -18.27 35.92 35.13
N LYS A 180 -19.00 36.72 34.34
CA LYS A 180 -18.42 37.91 33.70
C LYS A 180 -17.95 38.82 34.82
N LYS A 181 -16.65 38.84 35.11
CA LYS A 181 -16.05 39.99 35.79
C LYS A 181 -16.27 41.20 34.89
N SER A 182 -17.21 42.04 35.28
CA SER A 182 -17.34 43.42 34.83
C SER A 182 -15.97 44.10 34.97
N LYS A 183 -15.34 44.40 33.84
CA LYS A 183 -14.19 45.30 33.79
C LYS A 183 -14.77 46.71 33.73
N LYS A 184 -14.96 47.32 34.91
CA LYS A 184 -15.23 48.74 35.06
C LYS A 184 -14.17 49.52 34.26
N GLY A 185 -14.64 50.35 33.33
CA GLY A 185 -13.84 51.41 32.73
C GLY A 185 -13.61 52.58 33.69
N GLY A 186 -12.59 53.37 33.38
CA GLY A 186 -12.05 54.52 34.11
C GLY A 186 -10.54 54.31 34.29
N ASP A 187 -9.62 55.15 33.80
CA ASP A 187 -9.73 56.54 33.36
C ASP A 187 -8.69 56.87 32.28
N ARG A 188 -8.97 57.93 31.53
CA ARG A 188 -8.00 58.68 30.73
C ARG A 188 -7.33 59.71 31.65
N ASP A 189 -6.01 59.79 31.58
CA ASP A 189 -5.24 61.01 31.26
C ASP A 189 -3.83 60.60 30.83
#